data_AF-A0A3N1AU30-F1
#
_entry.id   AF-A0A3N1AU30-F1
#
_cell.length_a   1.000
_cell.length_b   1.000
_cell.length_c   1.000
_cell.angle_alpha   90.00
_cell.angle_beta   90.00
_cell.angle_gamma   90.00
#
_symmetry.space_group_name_H-M   'P 1'
#
loop_
_entity.id
_entity.type
_entity.pdbx_description
1 polymer ?
#
loop_
_entity_poly.entity_id
_entity_poly.type
_entity_poly.pdbx_seq_one_letter_code
_entity_poly.pdbx_strand_id
1 'polypeptide(L)'
;MGADMSLRSLYLPHGSTINRTAAAERIRQLCREATIDDLTCLLDGGWFDDEVRRSEQTWTDDIVAAHAASLRQAAEALLLQLFDQFVQSLGHRDVTYHRFGHADEAGVDVYATGGLSSGDSPTEAFDAWDIVYGSIRLPDTWPGEIGAAAGLLRPWGDGPATATVSFRAWA
;
A
#
# COMPACT_ATOMS: atom_id res chain seq x y z
N MET A 1 -17.31 -1.83 -22.79
CA MET A 1 -17.14 -1.39 -21.40
C MET A 1 -15.69 -0.91 -21.32
N GLY A 2 -15.45 0.39 -21.07
CA GLY A 2 -14.09 0.95 -21.10
C GLY A 2 -13.42 0.79 -19.74
N ALA A 3 -12.13 0.42 -19.73
CA ALA A 3 -11.29 0.48 -18.53
C ALA A 3 -10.61 1.86 -18.50
N ASP A 4 -10.65 2.53 -17.36
CA ASP A 4 -9.90 3.77 -17.16
C ASP A 4 -8.47 3.40 -16.76
N MET A 5 -7.48 4.11 -17.29
CA MET A 5 -6.09 3.92 -16.86
C MET A 5 -5.82 4.77 -15.62
N SER A 6 -5.25 4.18 -14.58
CA SER A 6 -4.87 4.85 -13.34
C SER A 6 -3.36 5.04 -13.28
N LEU A 7 -2.87 6.26 -13.07
CA LEU A 7 -1.46 6.51 -12.80
C LEU A 7 -1.25 6.65 -11.29
N ARG A 8 -0.29 5.93 -10.70
CA ARG A 8 0.18 6.12 -9.33
C ARG A 8 1.53 6.83 -9.35
N SER A 9 1.75 7.79 -8.45
CA SER A 9 3.03 8.49 -8.28
C SER A 9 3.44 8.64 -6.82
N LEU A 10 4.69 8.27 -6.51
CA LEU A 10 5.30 8.36 -5.18
C LEU A 10 6.41 9.38 -5.19
N TYR A 11 6.62 10.03 -4.05
CA TYR A 11 7.55 11.13 -3.89
C TYR A 11 8.49 10.85 -2.71
N LEU A 12 9.79 11.03 -2.93
CA LEU A 12 10.84 10.92 -1.90
C LEU A 12 11.72 12.17 -1.91
N PRO A 13 12.30 12.57 -0.76
CA PRO A 13 13.40 13.52 -0.77
C PRO A 13 14.51 13.06 -1.72
N HIS A 14 15.09 13.99 -2.47
CA HIS A 14 16.18 13.69 -3.37
C HIS A 14 17.33 12.95 -2.66
N GLY A 15 17.81 11.86 -3.28
CA GLY A 15 18.92 11.07 -2.73
C GLY A 15 18.57 10.25 -1.48
N SER A 16 17.32 10.28 -1.03
CA SER A 16 16.84 9.39 0.02
C SER A 16 16.41 8.04 -0.55
N THR A 17 16.23 7.08 0.35
CA THR A 17 15.67 5.76 0.03
C THR A 17 14.52 5.47 0.98
N ILE A 18 13.69 4.48 0.63
CA ILE A 18 12.62 4.03 1.51
C ILE A 18 13.20 3.62 2.87
N ASN A 19 12.68 4.21 3.94
CA ASN A 19 13.05 3.85 5.31
C ASN A 19 12.36 2.55 5.72
N ARG A 20 12.97 1.42 5.33
CA ARG A 20 12.42 0.08 5.58
C ARG A 20 12.26 -0.23 7.07
N THR A 21 13.21 0.22 7.89
CA THR A 21 13.20 -0.04 9.33
C THR A 21 12.01 0.64 9.99
N ALA A 22 11.82 1.94 9.77
CA ALA A 22 10.72 2.69 10.37
C ALA A 22 9.34 2.21 9.88
N ALA A 23 9.22 1.90 8.58
CA ALA A 23 7.98 1.36 8.03
C ALA A 23 7.65 -0.02 8.61
N ALA A 24 8.62 -0.92 8.72
CA ALA A 24 8.43 -2.23 9.34
C ALA A 24 8.03 -2.10 10.81
N GLU A 25 8.67 -1.21 11.57
CA GLU A 25 8.27 -0.93 12.96
C GLU A 25 6.84 -0.41 13.04
N ARG A 26 6.42 0.49 12.15
CA ARG A 26 5.05 0.99 12.12
C ARG A 26 4.04 -0.12 11.77
N ILE A 27 4.34 -0.97 10.79
CA ILE A 27 3.50 -2.14 10.44
C ILE A 27 3.30 -3.05 11.65
N ARG A 28 4.39 -3.41 12.36
CA ARG A 28 4.32 -4.25 13.56
C ARG A 28 3.47 -3.61 14.65
N GLN A 29 3.59 -2.29 14.83
CA GLN A 29 2.79 -1.56 15.80
C GLN A 29 1.30 -1.60 15.43
N LEU A 30 0.95 -1.25 14.18
CA LEU A 30 -0.42 -1.28 13.68
C LEU A 30 -1.05 -2.66 13.84
N CYS A 31 -0.34 -3.72 13.47
CA CYS A 31 -0.84 -5.09 13.62
C CYS A 31 -1.03 -5.48 15.08
N ARG A 32 -0.13 -5.08 15.98
CA ARG A 32 -0.26 -5.35 17.42
C ARG A 32 -1.47 -4.64 18.04
N GLU A 33 -1.72 -3.41 17.60
CA GLU A 33 -2.77 -2.53 18.12
C GLU A 33 -4.12 -2.71 17.38
N ALA A 34 -4.16 -3.51 16.31
CA ALA A 34 -5.32 -3.71 15.47
C ALA A 34 -6.57 -4.12 16.26
N THR A 35 -7.64 -3.36 16.07
CA THR A 35 -8.97 -3.61 16.62
C THR A 35 -9.68 -4.75 15.89
N ILE A 36 -10.84 -5.19 16.38
CA ILE A 36 -11.68 -6.17 15.66
C ILE A 36 -12.12 -5.60 14.30
N ASP A 37 -12.45 -4.32 14.25
CA ASP A 37 -12.85 -3.63 13.02
C ASP A 37 -11.70 -3.61 12.00
N ASP A 38 -10.47 -3.34 12.44
CA ASP A 38 -9.29 -3.38 11.58
C ASP A 38 -9.07 -4.79 11.01
N LEU A 39 -9.16 -5.82 11.86
CA LEU A 39 -8.99 -7.22 11.45
C LEU A 39 -10.10 -7.67 10.48
N THR A 40 -11.33 -7.21 10.70
CA THR A 40 -12.47 -7.47 9.82
C THR A 40 -12.27 -6.78 8.47
N CYS A 41 -11.82 -5.53 8.46
CA CYS A 41 -11.45 -4.81 7.24
C CYS A 41 -10.38 -5.57 6.43
N LEU A 42 -9.36 -6.12 7.09
CA LEU A 42 -8.33 -6.92 6.42
C LEU A 42 -8.86 -8.24 5.84
N LEU A 43 -9.82 -8.89 6.52
CA LEU A 43 -10.52 -10.10 6.04
C LEU A 43 -11.36 -9.81 4.80
N ASP A 44 -12.15 -8.74 4.84
CA ASP A 44 -13.01 -8.30 3.73
C ASP A 44 -12.19 -7.80 2.54
N GLY A 45 -11.08 -7.11 2.81
CA GLY A 45 -10.10 -6.65 1.83
C GLY A 45 -9.36 -7.76 1.10
N GLY A 46 -9.51 -9.02 1.55
CA GLY A 46 -8.93 -10.20 0.92
C GLY A 46 -7.41 -10.30 1.08
N TRP A 47 -6.85 -9.70 2.13
CA TRP A 47 -5.42 -9.74 2.39
C TRP A 47 -4.96 -11.11 2.90
N PHE A 48 -5.77 -11.78 3.73
CA PHE A 48 -5.41 -13.10 4.23
C PHE A 48 -5.56 -14.18 3.16
N ASP A 49 -4.64 -15.14 3.17
CA ASP A 49 -4.66 -16.30 2.27
C ASP A 49 -5.99 -17.08 2.38
N ASP A 50 -6.34 -17.75 1.28
CA ASP A 50 -7.56 -18.56 1.17
C ASP A 50 -7.69 -19.62 2.27
N GLU A 51 -6.58 -20.13 2.81
CA GLU A 51 -6.61 -21.09 3.92
C GLU A 51 -7.13 -20.48 5.22
N VAL A 52 -6.75 -19.22 5.50
CA VAL A 52 -7.30 -18.46 6.62
C VAL A 52 -8.76 -18.17 6.33
N ARG A 53 -9.12 -17.69 5.13
CA ARG A 53 -10.52 -17.34 4.82
C ARG A 53 -11.48 -18.55 4.87
N ARG A 54 -11.02 -19.75 4.52
CA ARG A 54 -11.84 -20.98 4.45
C ARG A 54 -11.99 -21.71 5.77
N SER A 55 -11.23 -21.35 6.82
CA SER A 55 -11.31 -22.07 8.09
C SER A 55 -12.65 -21.90 8.80
N GLU A 56 -13.39 -20.82 8.52
CA GLU A 56 -14.66 -20.52 9.17
C GLU A 56 -15.70 -20.03 8.15
N GLN A 57 -16.85 -20.70 8.08
CA GLN A 57 -17.88 -20.44 7.06
C GLN A 57 -18.52 -19.05 7.15
N THR A 58 -18.27 -18.28 8.22
CA THR A 58 -18.58 -16.85 8.32
C THR A 58 -17.70 -16.22 9.40
N TRP A 59 -16.89 -15.22 9.06
CA TRP A 59 -16.14 -14.42 10.04
C TRP A 59 -17.10 -13.43 10.71
N THR A 60 -17.60 -13.78 11.90
CA THR A 60 -18.36 -12.85 12.76
C THR A 60 -17.43 -12.15 13.74
N ASP A 61 -17.84 -11.02 14.32
CA ASP A 61 -17.03 -10.28 15.29
C ASP A 61 -16.56 -11.14 16.47
N ASP A 62 -17.43 -12.03 16.97
CA ASP A 62 -17.10 -12.96 18.06
C ASP A 62 -15.98 -13.94 17.67
N ILE A 63 -16.01 -14.41 16.42
CA ILE A 63 -15.02 -15.31 15.85
C ILE A 63 -13.70 -14.55 15.62
N VAL A 64 -13.76 -13.35 15.05
CA VAL A 64 -12.59 -12.48 14.87
C VAL A 64 -11.94 -12.18 16.22
N ALA A 65 -12.73 -11.90 17.25
CA ALA A 65 -12.24 -11.67 18.61
C ALA A 65 -11.52 -12.91 19.18
N ALA A 66 -12.10 -14.11 18.99
CA ALA A 66 -11.50 -15.37 19.43
C ALA A 66 -10.16 -15.68 18.71
N HIS A 67 -10.01 -15.24 17.46
CA HIS A 67 -8.83 -15.46 16.63
C HIS A 67 -7.90 -14.24 16.53
N ALA A 68 -8.16 -13.17 17.27
CA ALA A 68 -7.50 -11.88 17.10
C ALA A 68 -5.97 -11.97 17.17
N ALA A 69 -5.41 -12.75 18.10
CA ALA A 69 -3.95 -12.89 18.22
C ALA A 69 -3.32 -13.52 16.96
N SER A 70 -3.93 -14.57 16.42
CA SER A 70 -3.47 -15.23 15.20
C SER A 70 -3.65 -14.34 13.97
N LEU A 71 -4.79 -13.64 13.87
CA LEU A 71 -5.06 -12.70 12.78
C LEU A 71 -4.07 -11.53 12.78
N ARG A 72 -3.75 -10.96 13.94
CA ARG A 72 -2.72 -9.91 14.06
C ARG A 72 -1.35 -10.38 13.60
N GLN A 73 -0.96 -11.60 13.99
CA GLN A 73 0.33 -12.17 13.58
C GLN A 73 0.37 -12.45 12.06
N ALA A 74 -0.71 -12.99 11.50
CA ALA A 74 -0.84 -13.22 10.07
C ALA A 74 -0.81 -11.91 9.27
N ALA A 75 -1.51 -10.88 9.76
CA ALA A 75 -1.51 -9.55 9.17
C ALA A 75 -0.10 -8.94 9.19
N GLU A 76 0.61 -9.05 10.31
CA GLU A 76 1.99 -8.55 10.41
C GLU A 76 2.90 -9.21 9.36
N ALA A 77 2.89 -10.55 9.27
CA ALA A 77 3.72 -11.28 8.34
C ALA A 77 3.44 -10.88 6.88
N LEU A 78 2.15 -10.79 6.53
CA LEU A 78 1.72 -10.42 5.19
C LEU A 78 2.06 -8.97 4.85
N LEU A 79 1.74 -8.01 5.71
CA LEU A 79 2.00 -6.59 5.44
C LEU A 79 3.49 -6.29 5.32
N LEU A 80 4.33 -6.99 6.09
CA LEU A 80 5.78 -6.92 5.92
C LEU A 80 6.23 -7.47 4.56
N GLN A 81 5.67 -8.61 4.12
CA GLN A 81 5.95 -9.17 2.80
C GLN A 81 5.51 -8.22 1.68
N LEU A 82 4.31 -7.65 1.76
CA LEU A 82 3.79 -6.70 0.79
C LEU A 82 4.62 -5.41 0.76
N PHE A 83 5.09 -4.97 1.92
CA PHE A 83 6.00 -3.83 1.99
C PHE A 83 7.36 -4.14 1.34
N ASP A 84 7.89 -5.35 1.50
CA ASP A 84 9.11 -5.74 0.79
C ASP A 84 8.90 -5.80 -0.73
N GLN A 85 7.75 -6.33 -1.19
CA GLN A 85 7.36 -6.31 -2.60
C GLN A 85 7.22 -4.89 -3.14
N PHE A 86 6.59 -4.00 -2.38
CA PHE A 86 6.50 -2.57 -2.67
C PHE A 86 7.90 -1.97 -2.90
N VAL A 87 8.84 -2.19 -1.98
CA VAL A 87 10.18 -1.61 -2.12
C VAL A 87 10.94 -2.19 -3.31
N GLN A 88 10.81 -3.50 -3.57
CA GLN A 88 11.42 -4.14 -4.74
C GLN A 88 10.84 -3.59 -6.05
N SER A 89 9.54 -3.31 -6.08
CA SER A 89 8.85 -2.81 -7.27
C SER A 89 9.37 -1.47 -7.77
N LEU A 90 9.99 -0.64 -6.91
CA LEU A 90 10.56 0.65 -7.33
C LEU A 90 11.66 0.51 -8.39
N GLY A 91 12.30 -0.65 -8.47
CA GLY A 91 13.31 -0.97 -9.49
C GLY A 91 12.76 -1.76 -10.69
N HIS A 92 11.47 -2.03 -10.74
CA HIS A 92 10.88 -2.78 -11.85
C HIS A 92 10.85 -1.94 -13.14
N ARG A 93 10.87 -2.63 -14.28
CA ARG A 93 10.91 -2.03 -15.62
C ARG A 93 9.68 -1.18 -15.98
N ASP A 94 8.59 -1.39 -15.26
CA ASP A 94 7.29 -0.73 -15.40
C ASP A 94 7.13 0.48 -14.46
N VAL A 95 8.19 0.83 -13.72
CA VAL A 95 8.29 2.05 -12.92
C VAL A 95 9.15 3.08 -13.65
N THR A 96 8.59 4.27 -13.84
CA THR A 96 9.32 5.42 -14.40
C THR A 96 9.85 6.29 -13.25
N TYR A 97 11.12 6.67 -13.36
CA TYR A 97 11.80 7.54 -12.38
C TYR A 97 12.03 8.93 -12.96
N HIS A 98 11.66 9.95 -12.19
CA HIS A 98 11.94 11.35 -12.49
C HIS A 98 12.61 12.00 -11.28
N ARG A 99 13.50 12.96 -11.56
CA ARG A 99 14.16 13.77 -10.54
C ARG A 99 13.88 15.23 -10.79
N PHE A 100 13.44 15.92 -9.75
CA PHE A 100 13.17 17.36 -9.77
C PHE A 100 14.05 18.05 -8.72
N GLY A 101 14.75 19.11 -9.11
CA GLY A 101 15.70 19.84 -8.25
C GLY A 101 17.09 19.94 -8.88
N HIS A 102 17.90 20.87 -8.40
CA HIS A 102 19.31 20.99 -8.79
C HIS A 102 20.16 19.93 -8.10
N ALA A 103 21.27 19.51 -8.73
CA ALA A 103 22.13 18.44 -8.21
C ALA A 103 22.73 18.71 -6.82
N ASP A 104 22.81 19.98 -6.42
CA ASP A 104 23.40 20.44 -5.16
C ASP A 104 22.36 20.97 -4.15
N GLU A 105 21.06 20.85 -4.44
CA GLU A 105 19.98 21.38 -3.61
C GLU A 105 18.97 20.31 -3.17
N ALA A 106 18.14 20.65 -2.17
CA ALA A 106 17.00 19.82 -1.79
C ALA A 106 16.04 19.67 -2.98
N GLY A 107 15.73 18.43 -3.34
CA GLY A 107 14.86 18.09 -4.47
C GLY A 107 13.88 16.97 -4.12
N VAL A 108 13.17 16.50 -5.14
CA VAL A 108 12.21 15.40 -5.05
C VAL A 108 12.49 14.38 -6.15
N ASP A 109 12.56 13.13 -5.71
CA ASP A 109 12.62 11.96 -6.57
C ASP A 109 11.20 11.38 -6.69
N VAL A 110 10.74 11.12 -7.92
CA VAL A 110 9.38 10.69 -8.23
C VAL A 110 9.41 9.35 -8.94
N TYR A 111 8.62 8.40 -8.44
CA TYR A 111 8.40 7.10 -9.05
C TYR A 111 6.96 7.04 -9.55
N ALA A 112 6.73 6.57 -10.77
CA ALA A 112 5.40 6.46 -11.33
C ALA A 112 5.15 5.09 -11.98
N THR A 113 3.94 4.54 -11.81
CA THR A 113 3.49 3.31 -12.47
C THR A 113 2.01 3.39 -12.85
N GLY A 114 1.59 2.67 -13.89
CA GLY A 114 0.23 2.70 -14.43
C GLY A 114 -0.57 1.43 -14.14
N GLY A 115 -1.89 1.55 -14.03
CA GLY A 115 -2.85 0.49 -13.71
C GLY A 115 -4.15 0.59 -14.50
N LEU A 116 -5.04 -0.39 -14.38
CA LEU A 116 -6.42 -0.32 -14.90
C LEU A 116 -7.41 -0.12 -13.74
N SER A 117 -8.55 0.54 -14.01
CA SER A 117 -9.58 0.84 -13.02
C SER A 117 -10.51 -0.33 -12.68
N SER A 118 -10.54 -1.37 -13.52
CA SER A 118 -11.54 -2.44 -13.46
C SER A 118 -10.92 -3.83 -13.59
N GLY A 119 -10.28 -4.30 -12.52
CA GLY A 119 -9.79 -5.68 -12.42
C GLY A 119 -8.56 -5.94 -13.30
N ASP A 120 -7.52 -6.47 -12.65
CA ASP A 120 -6.19 -6.75 -13.15
C ASP A 120 -5.29 -5.53 -13.39
N SER A 121 -4.06 -5.67 -12.87
CA SER A 121 -3.03 -4.68 -13.02
C SER A 121 -2.24 -4.90 -14.31
N PRO A 122 -2.17 -3.91 -15.21
CA PRO A 122 -1.33 -3.96 -16.40
C PRO A 122 0.17 -3.98 -16.08
N THR A 123 0.57 -3.71 -14.83
CA THR A 123 1.96 -3.68 -14.37
C THR A 123 2.09 -4.40 -13.03
N GLU A 124 3.24 -5.03 -12.79
CA GLU A 124 3.54 -5.74 -11.54
C GLU A 124 3.71 -4.75 -10.38
N ALA A 125 4.25 -3.57 -10.66
CA ALA A 125 4.46 -2.53 -9.66
C ALA A 125 3.15 -1.89 -9.17
N PHE A 126 2.09 -1.84 -9.98
CA PHE A 126 0.85 -1.18 -9.57
C PHE A 126 0.24 -1.85 -8.34
N ASP A 127 0.09 -3.18 -8.34
CA ASP A 127 -0.46 -3.93 -7.20
C ASP A 127 0.46 -3.87 -5.97
N ALA A 128 1.77 -3.96 -6.19
CA ALA A 128 2.75 -3.87 -5.11
C ALA A 128 2.63 -2.55 -4.32
N TRP A 129 2.09 -1.50 -4.91
CA TRP A 129 1.93 -0.19 -4.26
C TRP A 129 0.65 -0.10 -3.40
N ASP A 130 -0.23 -1.10 -3.40
CA ASP A 130 -1.46 -1.11 -2.59
C ASP A 130 -1.19 -0.97 -1.09
N ILE A 131 -0.02 -1.38 -0.58
CA ILE A 131 0.34 -1.19 0.83
C ILE A 131 0.41 0.29 1.25
N VAL A 132 0.61 1.22 0.31
CA VAL A 132 0.63 2.67 0.54
C VAL A 132 -0.44 3.44 -0.25
N TYR A 133 -1.28 2.75 -1.04
CA TYR A 133 -2.39 3.32 -1.83
C TYR A 133 -3.77 2.74 -1.49
N GLY A 134 -3.84 1.50 -1.03
CA GLY A 134 -5.03 0.65 -0.98
C GLY A 134 -5.98 1.00 0.16
N SER A 135 -6.58 2.19 0.13
CA SER A 135 -7.51 2.68 1.15
C SER A 135 -8.81 1.89 1.28
N ILE A 136 -9.11 1.00 0.33
CA ILE A 136 -10.31 0.15 0.33
C ILE A 136 -10.06 -1.28 0.83
N ARG A 137 -8.79 -1.68 0.96
CA ARG A 137 -8.43 -3.03 1.43
C ARG A 137 -7.77 -3.01 2.80
N LEU A 138 -7.15 -1.88 3.19
CA LEU A 138 -6.51 -1.69 4.49
C LEU A 138 -7.40 -0.84 5.39
N PRO A 139 -7.28 -0.96 6.72
CA PRO A 139 -7.94 -0.06 7.64
C PRO A 139 -7.60 1.40 7.35
N ASP A 140 -8.53 2.28 7.68
CA ASP A 140 -8.36 3.72 7.50
C ASP A 140 -7.06 4.19 8.16
N THR A 141 -6.42 5.18 7.54
CA THR A 141 -5.11 5.78 7.92
C THR A 141 -3.87 4.89 7.76
N TRP A 142 -3.98 3.55 7.80
CA TRP A 142 -2.81 2.65 7.76
C TRP A 142 -1.90 2.88 6.55
N PRO A 143 -2.39 2.98 5.30
CA PRO A 143 -1.51 3.24 4.14
C PRO A 143 -0.73 4.55 4.26
N GLY A 144 -1.39 5.60 4.79
CA GLY A 144 -0.78 6.92 4.97
C GLY A 144 0.28 6.94 6.06
N GLU A 145 0.09 6.16 7.12
CA GLU A 145 1.05 6.02 8.21
C GLU A 145 2.25 5.17 7.84
N ILE A 146 2.03 4.05 7.15
CA ILE A 146 3.10 3.21 6.60
C ILE A 146 3.91 4.03 5.60
N GLY A 147 3.24 4.77 4.70
CA GLY A 147 3.91 5.63 3.73
C GLY A 147 4.72 6.76 4.38
N ALA A 148 4.18 7.42 5.41
CA ALA A 148 4.91 8.43 6.16
C ALA A 148 6.13 7.85 6.88
N ALA A 149 6.00 6.68 7.53
CA ALA A 149 7.11 5.98 8.17
C ALA A 149 8.19 5.54 7.16
N ALA A 150 7.78 5.19 5.93
CA ALA A 150 8.68 4.89 4.82
C ALA A 150 9.44 6.12 4.28
N GLY A 151 9.08 7.33 4.72
CA GLY A 151 9.69 8.59 4.28
C GLY A 151 9.05 9.18 3.02
N LEU A 152 7.89 8.68 2.59
CA LEU A 152 7.18 9.20 1.43
C LEU A 152 6.66 10.62 1.70
N LEU A 153 6.88 11.51 0.74
CA LEU A 153 6.37 12.88 0.81
C LEU A 153 4.90 12.93 0.44
N ARG A 154 4.16 13.81 1.12
CA ARG A 154 2.82 14.20 0.70
C ARG A 154 2.93 15.31 -0.33
N PRO A 155 2.42 15.12 -1.57
CA PRO A 155 2.61 16.10 -2.63
C PRO A 155 1.99 17.47 -2.31
N TRP A 156 1.07 17.60 -1.33
CA TRP A 156 0.34 18.86 -1.04
C TRP A 156 -0.02 19.14 0.43
N GLY A 157 0.62 18.50 1.43
CA GLY A 157 0.19 18.63 2.85
C GLY A 157 -0.80 17.52 3.25
N ASP A 158 -1.91 17.83 3.94
CA ASP A 158 -2.83 16.86 4.59
C ASP A 158 -3.49 15.78 3.68
N GLY A 159 -3.14 15.70 2.39
CA GLY A 159 -3.55 14.63 1.48
C GLY A 159 -2.70 13.34 1.60
N PRO A 160 -3.09 12.25 0.92
CA PRO A 160 -2.29 11.02 0.89
C PRO A 160 -0.93 11.26 0.22
N ALA A 161 0.08 10.43 0.51
CA ALA A 161 1.47 10.57 0.02
C ALA A 161 1.65 10.39 -1.51
N THR A 162 0.53 10.39 -2.22
CA THR A 162 0.31 9.64 -3.43
C THR A 162 -0.79 10.31 -4.24
N ALA A 163 -0.64 10.35 -5.56
CA ALA A 163 -1.65 10.87 -6.48
C ALA A 163 -2.11 9.76 -7.42
N THR A 164 -3.43 9.62 -7.58
CA THR A 164 -4.04 8.78 -8.62
C THR A 164 -4.75 9.64 -9.64
N VAL A 165 -4.38 9.51 -10.92
CA VAL A 165 -5.07 10.17 -12.04
C VAL A 165 -5.69 9.10 -12.93
N SER A 166 -6.99 9.20 -13.19
CA SER A 166 -7.71 8.30 -14.09
C SER A 166 -7.92 8.93 -15.46
N PHE A 167 -7.48 8.24 -16.51
CA PHE A 167 -7.70 8.64 -17.90
C PHE A 167 -8.73 7.72 -18.54
N ARG A 168 -9.79 8.30 -19.07
CA ARG A 168 -10.78 7.58 -19.87
C ARG A 168 -10.29 7.51 -21.31
N ALA A 169 -10.04 6.30 -21.82
CA ALA A 169 -9.83 6.09 -23.24
C ALA A 169 -11.18 6.24 -23.97
N TRP A 170 -11.35 7.31 -24.73
CA TRP A 170 -12.49 7.45 -25.65
C TRP A 170 -12.15 6.68 -26.92
N ALA A 171 -12.97 5.68 -27.25
CA ALA A 171 -12.92 4.97 -28.53
C ALA A 171 -13.57 5.81 -29.64
#